data_AF-A0A1V5CXD0-F1
#
_entry.id   AF-A0A1V5CXD0-F1
#
_cell.length_a   1.000
_cell.length_b   1.000
_cell.length_c   1.000
_cell.angle_alpha   90.00
_cell.angle_beta   90.00
_cell.angle_gamma   90.00
#
_symmetry.space_group_name_H-M   'P 1'
#
loop_
_entity.id
_entity.type
_entity.pdbx_description
1 polymer ?
#
loop_
_entity_poly.entity_id
_entity_poly.type
_entity_poly.pdbx_seq_one_letter_code
_entity_poly.pdbx_strand_id
1 'polypeptide(L)' 'MINRIVDFSVKNKFVVLVLAAIACIAGWWSMTHVALDAIPDLSDTQVIIYSRWDRSPSPSA' A
#
# COMPACT_ATOMS: atom_id res chain seq x y z
N MET A 1 19.99 -9.40 -26.13
CA MET A 1 18.82 -8.63 -25.65
C MET A 1 19.24 -7.50 -24.73
N ILE A 2 19.99 -7.76 -23.65
CA ILE A 2 20.49 -6.71 -22.73
C ILE A 2 21.25 -5.60 -23.47
N ASN A 3 22.16 -5.96 -24.39
CA ASN A 3 22.94 -4.97 -25.16
C ASN A 3 22.03 -4.02 -25.94
N ARG A 4 20.94 -4.53 -26.53
CA ARG A 4 19.98 -3.69 -27.26
C ARG A 4 19.27 -2.69 -26.35
N ILE A 5 18.98 -3.07 -25.10
CA ILE A 5 18.38 -2.17 -24.10
C ILE A 5 19.40 -1.10 -23.69
N VAL A 6 20.65 -1.51 -23.42
CA VAL A 6 21.73 -0.57 -23.06
C VAL A 6 21.99 0.41 -24.21
N ASP A 7 22.09 -0.07 -25.45
CA ASP A 7 22.27 0.77 -26.64
C ASP A 7 21.12 1.77 -26.82
N PHE A 8 19.88 1.33 -26.60
CA PHE A 8 18.72 2.20 -26.62
C PHE A 8 18.79 3.27 -25.52
N SER A 9 19.14 2.87 -24.29
CA SER A 9 19.25 3.77 -23.15
C SER A 9 20.34 4.83 -23.35
N VAL A 10 21.50 4.44 -23.90
CA VAL A 10 22.61 5.36 -24.18
C VAL A 10 22.25 6.33 -25.31
N LYS A 11 21.61 5.86 -26.39
CA LYS A 11 21.15 6.71 -27.50
C LYS A 11 20.11 7.73 -27.05
N ASN A 12 19.22 7.33 -26.13
CA ASN A 12 18.13 8.17 -25.62
C ASN A 12 18.40 8.68 -24.19
N LYS A 13 19.67 8.98 -23.87
CA LYS A 13 20.11 9.39 -22.51
C LYS A 13 19.25 10.47 -21.86
N PHE A 14 18.77 11.46 -22.64
CA PHE A 14 17.93 12.52 -22.11
C PHE A 14 16.57 11.99 -21.62
N VAL A 15 15.91 11.15 -22.42
CA VAL A 15 14.64 10.53 -22.05
C VAL A 15 14.80 9.65 -20.82
N VAL A 16 15.87 8.85 -20.77
CA VAL A 16 16.15 7.99 -19.61
C VAL A 16 16.35 8.82 -18.33
N LEU A 17 17.12 9.92 -18.40
CA LEU A 17 17.34 10.80 -17.25
C LEU A 17 16.06 11.50 -16.80
N VAL A 18 15.22 11.96 -17.73
CA VAL A 18 13.93 12.57 -17.39
C VAL A 18 13.01 11.56 -16.70
N LEU A 19 12.89 10.35 -17.24
CA LEU A 19 12.09 9.29 -16.62
C LEU A 19 12.62 8.91 -15.24
N ALA A 20 13.94 8.83 -15.06
CA ALA A 20 14.55 8.59 -13.76
C ALA A 20 14.23 9.73 -12.77
N ALA A 21 14.31 10.99 -13.19
CA ALA A 21 13.98 12.14 -12.35
C ALA A 21 12.51 12.14 -11.92
N ILE A 22 11.59 11.85 -12.86
CA ILE A 22 10.15 11.70 -12.58
C ILE A 22 9.93 10.57 -11.58
N ALA A 23 10.58 9.41 -11.77
CA ALA A 23 10.49 8.29 -10.84
C ALA A 23 10.99 8.64 -9.43
N CYS A 24 12.09 9.38 -9.31
CA CYS A 24 12.58 9.87 -8.03
C CYS A 24 11.61 10.84 -7.34
N ILE A 25 11.04 11.79 -8.10
CA ILE A 25 10.04 12.74 -7.56
C ILE A 25 8.77 12.00 -7.12
N ALA A 26 8.29 11.05 -7.93
CA ALA A 26 7.14 10.23 -7.58
C ALA A 26 7.41 9.36 -6.35
N GLY A 27 8.61 8.79 -6.24
CA GLY A 27 9.06 8.06 -5.06
C GLY A 27 9.10 8.93 -3.81
N TRP A 28 9.65 10.14 -3.90
CA TRP A 28 9.67 11.09 -2.80
C TRP A 28 8.27 11.53 -2.37
N TRP A 29 7.40 11.81 -3.33
CA TRP A 29 6.00 12.14 -3.07
C TRP A 29 5.29 10.96 -2.38
N SER A 30 5.48 9.74 -2.88
CA SER A 30 4.94 8.53 -2.25
C SER A 30 5.42 8.36 -0.80
N MET A 31 6.73 8.48 -0.56
CA MET A 31 7.30 8.37 0.80
C MET A 31 6.68 9.34 1.81
N THR A 32 6.28 10.54 1.35
CA THR A 32 5.68 11.57 2.20
C THR A 32 4.16 11.44 2.36
N HIS A 33 3.49 10.68 1.50
CA HIS A 33 2.03 10.55 1.45
C HIS A 33 1.52 9.14 1.81
N VAL A 34 2.41 8.15 1.93
CA VAL A 34 2.05 6.82 2.42
C VAL A 34 1.57 6.91 3.87
N ALA A 35 0.38 6.38 4.13
CA ALA A 35 -0.15 6.24 5.48
C ALA A 35 0.76 5.31 6.29
N LEU A 36 1.29 5.84 7.40
CA LEU A 36 2.23 5.12 8.24
C LEU A 36 1.56 4.84 9.58
N ASP A 37 1.51 3.56 9.94
CA ASP A 37 1.05 3.10 11.25
C ASP A 37 2.24 2.62 12.07
N ALA A 38 2.13 2.70 13.39
CA ALA A 38 3.18 2.29 14.31
C ALA A 38 3.38 0.77 14.30
N ILE A 39 2.33 0.00 13.99
CA ILE A 39 2.30 -1.47 14.03
C ILE A 39 1.47 -1.94 12.82
N PRO A 40 1.77 -3.11 12.22
CA PRO A 40 0.86 -3.73 11.25
C PRO A 40 -0.53 -3.98 11.86
N ASP A 41 -1.57 -4.00 11.03
CA ASP A 41 -2.90 -4.46 11.46
C ASP A 41 -2.83 -5.94 11.86
N LEU A 42 -3.02 -6.18 13.15
CA LEU A 42 -3.00 -7.51 13.78
C LEU A 42 -4.40 -7.96 14.22
N SER A 43 -5.44 -7.18 13.90
CA SER A 43 -6.80 -7.52 14.31
C SER A 43 -7.33 -8.71 13.52
N ASP A 44 -7.93 -9.67 14.22
CA ASP A 44 -8.69 -10.72 13.56
C ASP A 44 -9.94 -10.13 12.90
N THR A 45 -10.33 -10.68 11.75
CA THR A 45 -11.55 -10.26 11.06
C THR A 45 -12.79 -10.65 11.86
N GLN A 46 -13.28 -9.73 12.69
CA GLN A 46 -14.41 -9.98 13.59
C GLN A 46 -15.73 -9.47 12.99
N VAL A 47 -16.74 -10.33 13.02
CA VAL A 47 -18.14 -9.95 12.75
C VAL A 47 -18.90 -9.91 14.07
N ILE A 48 -19.35 -8.72 14.47
CA ILE A 48 -20.12 -8.53 15.70
C ILE A 48 -21.61 -8.52 15.35
N ILE A 49 -22.38 -9.46 15.93
CA ILE A 49 -23.84 -9.50 15.81
C ILE A 49 -24.45 -8.99 17.10
N TYR A 50 -25.14 -7.84 17.02
CA TYR A 50 -25.90 -7.29 18.13
C TYR A 50 -27.39 -7.50 17.89
N SER A 51 -28.07 -8.09 18.88
CA SER A 51 -29.53 -8.18 18.91
C SER A 51 -30.04 -7.60 20.22
N ARG A 52 -31.14 -6.84 20.14
CA ARG A 52 -31.84 -6.37 21.33
C ARG A 52 -32.66 -7.52 21.91
N TRP A 53 -32.64 -7.63 23.24
CA TRP A 53 -33.40 -8.64 23.96
C TRP A 53 -34.08 -7.97 25.16
N ASP A 54 -35.40 -7.86 25.09
CA ASP A 54 -36.20 -7.12 26.08
C ASP A 54 -36.59 -7.99 27.30
N ARG A 55 -35.95 -9.15 27.49
CA ARG A 55 -36.22 -10.03 28.64
C ARG A 55 -34.96 -10.28 29.47
N SER A 56 -35.13 -10.72 30.71
CA SER A 56 -34.01 -11.20 31.51
C SER A 56 -33.44 -12.50 30.92
N PRO A 57 -32.11 -12.73 30.95
CA PRO A 57 -31.53 -14.02 30.58
C PRO A 57 -32.15 -15.15 31.41
N SER A 58 -32.56 -16.25 30.76
CA SER A 58 -33.04 -17.42 31.49
C SER A 58 -31.88 -18.06 32.25
N PRO A 59 -32.04 -18.40 33.55
CA PRO A 59 -31.04 -19.19 34.26
C PRO A 59 -30.84 -20.51 33.53
N SER A 60 -29.58 -20.85 33.21
CA SER A 60 -29.22 -22.17 32.67
C SER A 60 -29.53 -23.24 33.72
N ALA A 61 -30.33 -24.24 33.36
CA ALA A 61 -30.43 -25.50 34.11
C ALA A 61 -29.17 -26.35 33.92
#